data_AF-A0A7D5R7X4-F1
#
_entry.id   AF-A0A7D5R7X4-F1
#
_cell.length_a   1.000
_cell.length_b   1.000
_cell.length_c   1.000
_cell.angle_alpha   90.00
_cell.angle_beta   90.00
_cell.angle_gamma   90.00
#
_symmetry.space_group_name_H-M   'P 1'
#
loop_
_entity.id
_entity.type
_entity.pdbx_description
1 polymer ?
#
loop_
_entity_poly.entity_id
_entity_poly.type
_entity_poly.pdbx_seq_one_letter_code
_entity_poly.pdbx_strand_id
1 'polypeptide(L)'
;MATKQDLLDQLQALKIFPNTKLVKELRFQIKKKLEKIDRKQKPLIKKRKANLTRSGKLRRYHNYIRQIRNNFPGLKYNQIRSQLSQRRRGNQVSIPDAIWQNPSP
;
A
#
# COMPACT_ATOMS: atom_id res chain seq x y z
N MET A 1 -20.10 -23.17 20.90
CA MET A 1 -19.71 -21.80 20.47
C MET A 1 -20.88 -20.88 20.75
N ALA A 2 -20.68 -19.71 21.36
CA ALA A 2 -21.78 -18.76 21.58
C ALA A 2 -22.35 -18.32 20.23
N THR A 3 -23.67 -18.40 20.08
CA THR A 3 -24.38 -18.00 18.87
C THR A 3 -24.49 -16.46 18.80
N LYS A 4 -24.82 -15.93 17.62
CA LYS A 4 -25.07 -14.48 17.46
C LYS A 4 -26.24 -14.04 18.35
N GLN A 5 -27.23 -14.90 18.55
CA GLN A 5 -28.40 -14.63 19.38
C GLN A 5 -28.00 -14.53 20.86
N ASP A 6 -27.16 -15.45 21.35
CA ASP A 6 -26.68 -15.43 22.74
C ASP A 6 -26.00 -14.11 23.10
N LEU A 7 -25.23 -13.53 22.18
CA LEU A 7 -24.55 -12.23 22.37
C LEU A 7 -25.53 -11.04 22.38
N LEU A 8 -26.64 -11.12 21.64
CA LEU A 8 -27.68 -10.09 21.65
C LEU A 8 -28.46 -10.12 22.97
N ASP A 9 -28.80 -11.33 23.43
CA ASP A 9 -29.53 -11.54 24.69
C ASP A 9 -28.69 -11.08 25.88
N GLN A 10 -27.38 -11.39 25.90
CA GLN A 10 -26.45 -10.86 26.90
C GLN A 10 -26.38 -9.33 26.89
N LEU A 11 -26.44 -8.69 25.71
CA LEU A 11 -26.42 -7.24 25.61
C LEU A 11 -27.72 -6.61 26.13
N GLN A 12 -28.86 -7.30 25.98
CA GLN A 12 -30.13 -6.90 26.59
C GLN A 12 -30.09 -7.06 28.11
N ALA A 13 -29.61 -8.20 28.62
CA ALA A 13 -29.46 -8.42 30.06
C ALA A 13 -28.59 -7.36 30.74
N LEU A 14 -27.52 -6.92 30.06
CA LEU A 14 -26.63 -5.86 30.54
C LEU A 14 -27.27 -4.46 30.62
N LYS A 15 -28.48 -4.26 30.07
CA LYS A 15 -29.22 -2.98 30.23
C LYS A 15 -29.85 -2.83 31.61
N ILE A 16 -30.08 -3.94 32.33
CA ILE A 16 -30.71 -3.95 33.65
C ILE A 16 -29.74 -3.39 34.70
N PHE A 17 -28.44 -3.57 34.49
CA PHE A 17 -27.41 -3.10 35.41
C PHE A 17 -27.15 -1.59 35.28
N PRO A 18 -26.74 -0.93 36.37
CA PRO A 18 -26.37 0.48 36.34
C PRO A 18 -25.17 0.73 35.42
N ASN A 19 -25.07 1.97 34.91
CA ASN A 19 -24.07 2.36 33.91
C ASN A 19 -22.65 2.56 34.49
N THR A 20 -22.13 1.54 35.17
CA THR A 20 -20.80 1.52 35.75
C THR A 20 -19.72 1.25 34.70
N LYS A 21 -18.46 1.55 35.02
CA LYS A 21 -17.31 1.33 34.12
C LYS A 21 -17.24 -0.12 33.62
N LEU A 22 -17.44 -1.08 34.51
CA LEU A 22 -17.41 -2.51 34.20
C LEU A 22 -18.52 -2.90 33.20
N VAL A 23 -19.75 -2.43 33.42
CA VAL A 23 -20.88 -2.71 32.51
C VAL A 23 -20.63 -2.09 31.13
N LYS A 24 -20.06 -0.88 31.07
CA LYS A 24 -19.67 -0.24 29.80
C LYS A 24 -18.63 -1.06 29.04
N GLU A 25 -17.60 -1.54 29.73
CA GLU A 25 -16.56 -2.37 29.13
C GLU A 25 -17.10 -3.70 28.61
N LEU A 26 -17.96 -4.38 29.38
CA LEU A 26 -18.61 -5.62 28.93
C LEU A 26 -19.49 -5.40 27.69
N ARG A 27 -20.30 -4.34 27.68
CA ARG A 27 -21.13 -3.98 26.50
C ARG A 27 -20.26 -3.70 25.28
N PHE A 28 -19.13 -3.02 25.45
CA PHE A 28 -18.18 -2.77 24.37
C PHE A 28 -17.57 -4.06 23.82
N GLN A 29 -17.13 -4.96 24.69
CA GLN A 29 -16.55 -6.24 24.28
C GLN A 29 -17.56 -7.11 23.49
N ILE A 30 -18.81 -7.17 23.95
CA ILE A 30 -19.87 -7.91 23.25
C ILE A 30 -20.16 -7.31 21.88
N LYS A 31 -20.30 -5.97 21.78
CA LYS A 31 -20.46 -5.28 20.49
C LYS A 31 -19.31 -5.59 19.52
N LYS A 32 -18.06 -5.55 20.01
CA LYS A 32 -16.89 -5.86 19.19
C LYS A 32 -16.89 -7.31 18.69
N LYS A 33 -17.41 -8.26 19.48
CA LYS A 33 -17.59 -9.65 19.04
C LYS A 33 -18.68 -9.76 17.96
N LEU A 34 -19.82 -9.09 18.14
CA LEU A 34 -20.90 -9.03 17.13
C LEU A 34 -20.39 -8.46 15.80
N GLU A 35 -19.65 -7.35 15.82
CA GLU A 35 -19.07 -6.77 14.61
C GLU A 35 -18.14 -7.73 13.87
N LYS A 36 -17.36 -8.55 14.60
CA LYS A 36 -16.48 -9.55 13.97
C LYS A 36 -17.29 -10.64 13.27
N ILE A 37 -18.41 -11.06 13.83
CA ILE A 37 -19.31 -12.04 13.21
C ILE A 37 -19.90 -11.44 11.93
N ASP A 38 -20.38 -10.21 11.98
CA ASP A 38 -20.96 -9.53 10.81
C ASP A 38 -19.91 -9.27 9.71
N ARG A 39 -18.68 -8.92 10.08
CA ARG A 39 -17.57 -8.74 9.12
C ARG A 39 -17.16 -10.05 8.45
N LYS A 40 -17.27 -11.19 9.14
CA LYS A 40 -17.01 -12.51 8.54
C LYS A 40 -18.07 -12.91 7.50
N GLN A 41 -19.30 -12.43 7.67
CA GLN A 41 -20.40 -12.71 6.72
C GLN A 41 -20.34 -11.84 5.46
N LYS A 42 -19.69 -10.67 5.53
CA LYS A 42 -19.53 -9.80 4.36
C LYS A 42 -18.44 -10.36 3.43
N PRO A 43 -18.71 -10.52 2.12
CA PRO A 43 -17.69 -10.92 1.17
C PRO A 43 -16.56 -9.89 1.16
N LEU A 44 -15.31 -10.35 1.31
CA LEU A 44 -14.13 -9.51 1.20
C LEU A 44 -14.01 -8.99 -0.23
N ILE A 45 -14.53 -7.79 -0.47
CA ILE A 45 -14.32 -7.08 -1.74
C ILE A 45 -12.82 -6.77 -1.84
N LYS A 46 -12.08 -7.57 -2.62
CA LYS A 46 -10.67 -7.30 -2.93
C LYS A 46 -10.61 -5.97 -3.70
N LYS A 47 -10.23 -4.89 -3.01
CA LYS A 47 -10.01 -3.59 -3.64
C LYS A 47 -8.96 -3.76 -4.74
N ARG A 48 -9.36 -3.61 -6.00
CA ARG A 48 -8.41 -3.52 -7.12
C ARG A 48 -7.51 -2.31 -6.85
N LYS A 49 -6.20 -2.52 -6.69
CA LYS A 49 -5.25 -1.43 -6.44
C LYS A 49 -5.11 -0.62 -7.74
N ALA A 50 -5.87 0.46 -7.87
CA ALA A 50 -5.89 1.33 -9.04
C ALA A 50 -4.50 1.85 -9.47
N ASN A 51 -3.50 1.81 -8.59
CA ASN A 51 -2.14 2.29 -8.84
C ASN A 51 -1.09 1.19 -9.15
N LEU A 52 -1.49 -0.08 -9.33
CA LEU A 52 -0.55 -1.17 -9.62
C LEU A 52 0.25 -0.95 -10.92
N THR A 53 -0.40 -0.45 -11.97
CA THR A 53 0.24 -0.20 -13.27
C THR A 53 1.12 1.06 -13.24
N ARG A 54 0.64 2.13 -12.59
CA ARG A 54 1.39 3.38 -12.38
C ARG A 54 2.67 3.14 -11.59
N SER A 55 2.66 2.29 -10.58
CA SER A 55 3.86 1.94 -9.80
C SER A 55 4.87 1.14 -10.62
N GLY A 56 4.43 0.27 -11.53
CA GLY A 56 5.31 -0.49 -12.43
C GLY A 56 6.11 0.38 -13.41
N LYS A 57 5.49 1.39 -14.01
CA LYS A 57 6.18 2.32 -14.93
C LYS A 57 7.27 3.12 -14.21
N LEU A 58 6.96 3.66 -13.03
CA LEU A 58 7.92 4.40 -12.22
C LEU A 58 9.07 3.52 -11.74
N ARG A 59 8.78 2.27 -11.35
CA ARG A 59 9.79 1.29 -10.96
C ARG A 59 10.76 0.98 -12.10
N ARG A 60 10.26 0.73 -13.32
CA ARG A 60 11.09 0.50 -14.51
C ARG A 60 11.99 1.70 -14.82
N TYR A 61 11.41 2.90 -14.81
CA TYR A 61 12.17 4.14 -15.01
C TYR A 61 13.27 4.31 -13.95
N HIS A 62 12.95 4.07 -12.68
CA HIS A 62 13.93 4.17 -11.60
C HIS A 62 15.07 3.15 -11.74
N ASN A 63 14.74 1.89 -12.05
CA ASN A 63 15.73 0.85 -12.26
C ASN A 63 16.66 1.15 -13.44
N TYR A 64 16.11 1.65 -14.54
CA TYR A 64 16.88 2.06 -15.71
C TYR A 64 17.92 3.14 -15.37
N ILE A 65 17.52 4.21 -14.68
CA ILE A 65 18.47 5.25 -14.26
C ILE A 65 19.51 4.70 -13.27
N ARG A 66 19.10 3.78 -12.38
CA ARG A 66 20.02 3.16 -11.41
C ARG A 66 21.09 2.31 -12.11
N GLN A 67 20.73 1.54 -13.13
CA GLN A 67 21.68 0.75 -13.91
C GLN A 67 22.72 1.65 -14.60
N ILE A 68 22.28 2.74 -15.21
CA ILE A 68 23.18 3.73 -15.82
C ILE A 68 24.12 4.35 -14.77
N ARG A 69 23.60 4.66 -13.59
CA ARG A 69 24.42 5.18 -12.48
C ARG A 69 25.52 4.22 -12.05
N ASN A 70 25.28 2.90 -12.11
CA ASN A 70 26.31 1.92 -11.75
C ASN A 70 27.52 1.96 -12.71
N ASN A 71 27.30 2.31 -13.98
CA ASN A 71 28.36 2.51 -14.97
C ASN A 71 29.08 3.86 -14.81
N PHE A 72 28.43 4.84 -14.18
CA PHE A 72 28.95 6.20 -13.99
C PHE A 72 28.88 6.64 -12.52
N PRO A 73 29.77 6.15 -11.65
CA PRO A 73 29.76 6.47 -10.22
C PRO A 73 29.96 7.97 -9.93
N GLY A 74 30.56 8.72 -10.87
CA GLY A 74 30.73 10.18 -10.76
C GLY A 74 29.48 11.01 -11.07
N LEU A 75 28.45 10.42 -11.70
CA LEU A 75 27.23 11.14 -12.06
C LEU A 75 26.13 10.97 -11.01
N LYS A 76 25.58 12.10 -10.56
CA LYS A 76 24.44 12.10 -9.64
C LYS A 76 23.18 11.65 -10.38
N TYR A 77 22.29 11.00 -9.66
CA TYR A 77 21.02 10.48 -10.19
C TYR A 77 20.19 11.54 -10.96
N ASN A 78 20.16 12.78 -10.46
CA ASN A 78 19.43 13.87 -11.11
C ASN A 78 20.08 14.31 -12.44
N GLN A 79 21.41 14.25 -12.55
CA GLN A 79 22.11 14.59 -13.78
C GLN A 79 21.79 13.57 -14.89
N ILE A 80 21.78 12.28 -14.56
CA ILE A 80 21.41 11.20 -15.49
C ILE A 80 19.96 11.39 -15.98
N ARG A 81 19.04 11.79 -15.09
CA ARG A 81 17.65 12.10 -15.48
C ARG A 81 17.57 13.29 -16.44
N SER A 82 18.31 14.36 -16.17
CA SER A 82 18.35 15.54 -17.04
C SER A 82 18.90 15.19 -18.42
N GLN A 83 19.99 14.42 -18.48
CA GLN A 83 20.57 13.95 -19.74
C GLN A 83 19.61 13.04 -20.50
N LEU A 84 18.92 12.11 -19.83
CA LEU A 84 17.90 11.29 -20.51
C LEU A 84 16.79 12.16 -21.13
N SER A 85 16.38 13.23 -20.43
CA SER A 85 15.39 14.17 -20.97
C SER A 85 15.93 14.95 -22.17
N GLN A 86 17.18 15.39 -22.13
CA GLN A 86 17.84 16.09 -23.24
C GLN A 86 17.99 15.18 -24.47
N ARG A 87 18.48 13.94 -24.26
CA ARG A 87 18.59 12.92 -25.31
C ARG A 87 17.26 12.63 -26.00
N ARG A 88 16.17 12.50 -25.23
CA ARG A 88 14.81 12.28 -25.78
C ARG A 88 14.32 13.44 -26.66
N ARG A 89 14.89 14.62 -26.51
CA ARG A 89 14.60 15.80 -27.34
C ARG A 89 15.53 15.91 -28.55
N GLY A 90 16.47 14.97 -28.72
CA GLY A 90 17.45 14.98 -29.81
C GLY A 90 18.72 15.79 -29.50
N ASN A 91 18.90 16.28 -28.26
CA ASN A 91 20.08 17.03 -27.89
C ASN A 91 21.25 16.08 -27.61
N GLN A 92 22.48 16.53 -27.91
CA GLN A 92 23.69 15.81 -27.54
C GLN A 92 23.86 15.78 -26.02
N VAL A 93 24.32 14.64 -25.50
CA VAL A 93 24.49 14.38 -24.06
C VAL A 93 25.83 13.70 -23.81
N SER A 94 26.33 13.79 -22.58
CA SER A 94 27.65 13.25 -22.22
C SER A 94 27.68 11.73 -22.10
N ILE A 95 26.57 11.08 -21.74
CA ILE A 95 26.51 9.61 -21.65
C ILE A 95 26.39 9.01 -23.07
N PRO A 96 27.27 8.07 -23.46
CA PRO A 96 27.23 7.43 -24.79
C PRO A 96 25.95 6.66 -25.07
N ASP A 97 25.55 6.61 -26.35
CA ASP A 97 24.35 5.88 -26.80
C ASP A 97 24.37 4.38 -26.48
N ALA A 98 25.55 3.75 -26.46
CA ALA A 98 25.69 2.35 -26.09
C ALA A 98 25.11 2.04 -24.71
N ILE A 99 25.35 2.91 -23.71
CA ILE A 99 24.84 2.74 -22.35
C ILE A 99 23.35 3.03 -22.26
N TRP A 100 22.82 3.93 -23.11
CA TRP A 100 21.38 4.18 -23.16
C TRP A 100 20.60 2.99 -23.74
N GLN A 101 21.17 2.29 -24.72
CA GLN A 101 20.54 1.11 -25.33
C GLN A 101 20.72 -0.14 -24.47
N ASN A 102 21.89 -0.29 -23.83
CA ASN A 102 22.18 -1.39 -22.92
C ASN A 102 22.82 -0.86 -21.62
N PRO A 103 22.00 -0.52 -20.61
CA PRO A 103 22.49 0.02 -19.34
C PRO A 103 23.01 -1.05 -18.37
N SER A 104 22.82 -2.34 -18.69
CA SER A 104 23.39 -3.42 -17.88
C SER A 104 24.89 -3.50 -18.17
N PRO A 105 25.76 -3.50 -17.14
CA PRO A 105 27.13 -3.90 -17.31
C PRO A 105 27.22 -5.38 -17.71
#